data_AF-A0AAV9MB97-F1
#
_entry.id   AF-A0AAV9MB97-F1
#
_cell.length_a   1.000
_cell.length_b   1.000
_cell.length_c   1.000
_cell.angle_alpha   90.00
_cell.angle_beta   90.00
_cell.angle_gamma   90.00
#
_symmetry.space_group_name_H-M   'P 1'
#
loop_
_entity.id
_entity.type
_entity.pdbx_description
1 polymer ?
#
loop_
_entity_poly.entity_id
_entity_poly.type
_entity_poly.pdbx_seq_one_letter_code
_entity_poly.pdbx_strand_id
1 'polypeptide(L)'
;MRGRIWVVWNPSIINFTIIETSAQHIHGQVDLQVSKVKFQFTAVYGLHSITVRTSLWKTIQQLSTQITESWLIMGDFNSILTAEDRPIGSQVQLAETRDFQECINDCHLTELPTVRRKFIWTNGQVFSRIDRALINVKWVLHMPIV
;
A
#
# COMPACT_ATOMS: atom_id res chain seq x y z
N MET A 1 1.65 -21.56 -7.11
CA MET A 1 1.58 -20.20 -6.55
C MET A 1 2.53 -20.11 -5.36
N ARG A 2 3.47 -19.15 -5.34
CA ARG A 2 4.24 -18.83 -4.13
C ARG A 2 3.46 -17.75 -3.37
N GLY A 3 2.64 -18.14 -2.40
CA GLY A 3 1.85 -17.19 -1.60
C GLY A 3 2.76 -16.31 -0.74
N ARG A 4 2.74 -15.00 -0.96
CA ARG A 4 3.53 -14.00 -0.22
C ARG A 4 2.67 -13.00 0.56
N ILE A 5 1.38 -12.96 0.25
CA ILE A 5 0.41 -12.04 0.84
C ILE A 5 -0.69 -12.88 1.44
N TRP A 6 -1.03 -12.58 2.69
CA TRP A 6 -2.14 -13.17 3.42
C TRP A 6 -3.03 -12.04 3.89
N VAL A 7 -4.30 -12.06 3.50
CA VAL A 7 -5.33 -11.18 4.05
C VAL A 7 -6.17 -12.03 4.99
N VAL A 8 -6.23 -11.64 6.25
CA VAL A 8 -6.96 -12.38 7.29
C VAL A 8 -7.94 -11.42 7.96
N TRP A 9 -9.18 -11.88 8.15
CA TRP A 9 -10.24 -11.07 8.75
C TRP A 9 -11.16 -11.93 9.61
N ASN A 10 -11.92 -11.28 10.50
CA ASN A 10 -12.98 -11.94 11.25
C ASN A 10 -14.27 -11.94 10.39
N PRO A 11 -14.78 -13.12 9.95
CA PRO A 11 -15.94 -13.20 9.08
C PRO A 11 -17.26 -12.75 9.74
N SER A 12 -17.30 -12.66 11.08
CA SER A 12 -18.45 -12.10 11.81
C SER A 12 -18.50 -10.57 11.79
N ILE A 13 -17.44 -9.91 11.34
CA ILE A 13 -17.32 -8.44 11.31
C ILE A 13 -17.15 -7.94 9.88
N ILE A 14 -16.37 -8.66 9.07
CA ILE A 14 -15.97 -8.26 7.73
C ILE A 14 -16.35 -9.34 6.74
N ASN A 15 -16.96 -8.93 5.62
CA ASN A 15 -16.95 -9.70 4.40
C ASN A 15 -15.90 -9.13 3.45
N PHE A 16 -14.93 -9.94 3.03
CA PHE A 16 -13.90 -9.55 2.08
C PHE A 16 -14.09 -10.31 0.76
N THR A 17 -14.41 -9.57 -0.30
CA THR A 17 -14.61 -10.15 -1.64
C THR A 17 -13.40 -9.84 -2.50
N ILE A 18 -12.61 -10.85 -2.83
CA ILE A 18 -11.43 -10.73 -3.68
C ILE A 18 -11.87 -10.42 -5.12
N ILE A 19 -11.27 -9.39 -5.73
CA ILE A 19 -11.53 -8.95 -7.10
C ILE A 19 -10.35 -9.32 -8.01
N GLU A 20 -9.12 -9.05 -7.55
CA GLU A 20 -7.91 -9.30 -8.33
C GLU A 20 -6.77 -9.76 -7.41
N THR A 21 -5.93 -10.67 -7.91
CA THR A 21 -4.71 -11.10 -7.21
C THR A 21 -3.54 -11.20 -8.17
N SER A 22 -2.35 -10.86 -7.68
CA SER A 22 -1.09 -11.11 -8.37
C SER A 22 -0.02 -11.61 -7.40
N ALA A 23 1.22 -11.74 -7.88
CA ALA A 23 2.36 -12.01 -7.01
C ALA A 23 2.71 -10.85 -6.07
N GLN A 24 2.21 -9.63 -6.33
CA GLN A 24 2.56 -8.39 -5.62
C GLN A 24 1.38 -7.72 -4.90
N HIS A 25 0.14 -8.15 -5.17
CA HIS A 25 -1.03 -7.59 -4.49
C HIS A 25 -2.20 -8.56 -4.38
N ILE A 26 -3.08 -8.29 -3.41
CA ILE A 26 -4.44 -8.80 -3.34
C ILE A 26 -5.36 -7.60 -3.26
N HIS A 27 -6.26 -7.44 -4.23
CA HIS A 27 -7.26 -6.39 -4.27
C HIS A 27 -8.67 -6.97 -4.07
N GLY A 28 -9.49 -6.29 -3.29
CA GLY A 28 -10.87 -6.68 -3.07
C GLY A 28 -11.67 -5.62 -2.32
N GLN A 29 -12.97 -5.86 -2.25
CA GLN A 29 -13.90 -5.01 -1.50
C GLN A 29 -14.06 -5.52 -0.08
N VAL A 30 -14.01 -4.59 0.88
CA VAL A 30 -14.32 -4.82 2.29
C VAL A 30 -15.72 -4.29 2.57
N ASP A 31 -16.61 -5.14 3.08
CA ASP A 31 -17.91 -4.76 3.64
C ASP A 31 -17.89 -5.01 5.16
N LEU A 32 -18.17 -3.99 5.98
CA LEU A 32 -18.36 -4.16 7.42
C LEU A 32 -19.80 -4.63 7.68
N GLN A 33 -19.98 -5.81 8.27
CA GLN A 33 -21.31 -6.39 8.52
C GLN A 33 -22.13 -5.61 9.55
N VAL A 34 -21.44 -4.99 10.52
CA VAL A 34 -22.06 -4.23 11.61
C VAL A 34 -22.47 -2.80 11.20
N SER A 35 -22.13 -2.35 10.00
CA SER A 35 -22.43 -1.01 9.51
C SER A 35 -22.76 -1.03 8.01
N LYS A 36 -22.96 0.13 7.40
CA LYS A 36 -23.08 0.26 5.93
C LYS A 36 -21.76 0.67 5.27
N VAL A 37 -20.64 0.59 6.02
CA VAL A 37 -19.33 1.01 5.53
C VAL A 37 -18.78 -0.02 4.55
N LYS A 38 -18.39 0.46 3.37
CA LYS A 38 -17.75 -0.30 2.31
C LYS A 38 -16.56 0.46 1.77
N PHE A 39 -15.48 -0.24 1.45
CA PHE A 39 -14.31 0.36 0.84
C PHE A 39 -13.52 -0.64 0.02
N GLN A 40 -12.69 -0.11 -0.87
CA GLN A 40 -11.74 -0.90 -1.62
C GLN A 40 -10.46 -1.09 -0.81
N PHE A 41 -9.91 -2.30 -0.84
CA PHE A 41 -8.70 -2.66 -0.13
C PHE A 41 -7.70 -3.32 -1.06
N THR A 42 -6.44 -2.87 -1.00
CA THR A 42 -5.32 -3.48 -1.73
C THR A 42 -4.19 -3.80 -0.75
N ALA A 43 -3.99 -5.09 -0.47
CA ALA A 43 -2.81 -5.56 0.25
C ALA A 43 -1.64 -5.68 -0.72
N VAL A 44 -0.46 -5.18 -0.33
CA VAL A 44 0.73 -5.10 -1.19
C VAL A 44 1.91 -5.87 -0.59
N TYR A 45 2.65 -6.55 -1.46
CA TYR A 45 4.02 -7.01 -1.23
C TYR A 45 4.84 -6.76 -2.49
N GLY A 46 5.50 -5.59 -2.57
CA GLY A 46 6.36 -5.21 -3.68
C GLY A 46 7.59 -6.12 -3.76
N LEU A 47 8.00 -6.49 -4.96
CA LEU A 47 9.21 -7.29 -5.16
C LEU A 47 10.46 -6.40 -5.16
N HIS A 48 11.56 -6.95 -4.65
CA HIS A 48 12.83 -6.24 -4.43
C HIS A 48 13.45 -5.60 -5.68
N SER A 49 13.14 -6.09 -6.88
CA SER A 49 13.68 -5.54 -8.12
C SER A 49 12.78 -4.42 -8.65
N ILE A 50 13.37 -3.23 -8.86
CA ILE A 50 12.69 -2.05 -9.43
C ILE A 50 11.91 -2.42 -10.70
N THR A 51 12.54 -3.13 -11.64
CA THR A 51 11.92 -3.51 -12.92
C THR A 51 10.70 -4.41 -12.73
N VAL A 52 10.74 -5.32 -11.76
CA VAL A 52 9.61 -6.21 -11.49
C VAL A 52 8.49 -5.46 -10.77
N ARG A 53 8.85 -4.56 -9.86
CA ARG A 53 7.92 -3.71 -9.11
C ARG A 53 7.17 -2.71 -10.01
N THR A 54 7.71 -2.33 -11.16
CA THR A 54 6.99 -1.48 -12.14
C THR A 54 5.59 -2.01 -12.49
N SER A 55 5.39 -3.33 -12.49
CA SER A 55 4.05 -3.91 -12.71
C SER A 55 3.05 -3.59 -11.59
N LEU A 56 3.50 -3.53 -10.33
CA LEU A 56 2.68 -3.11 -9.19
C LEU A 56 2.22 -1.65 -9.34
N TRP A 57 3.12 -0.75 -9.75
CA TRP A 57 2.78 0.66 -9.99
C TRP A 57 1.73 0.83 -11.07
N LYS A 58 1.89 0.12 -12.19
CA LYS A 58 0.89 0.10 -13.26
C LYS A 58 -0.47 -0.40 -12.78
N THR A 59 -0.50 -1.44 -11.95
CA THR A 59 -1.76 -1.92 -11.37
C THR A 59 -2.40 -0.90 -10.45
N ILE A 60 -1.63 -0.24 -9.58
CA ILE A 60 -2.15 0.84 -8.71
C ILE A 60 -2.72 1.99 -9.55
N GLN A 61 -2.02 2.42 -10.60
CA GLN A 61 -2.51 3.44 -11.55
C GLN A 61 -3.76 2.99 -12.31
N GLN A 62 -3.88 1.71 -12.68
CA GLN A 62 -5.09 1.19 -13.31
C GLN A 62 -6.27 1.21 -12.32
N LEU A 63 -6.07 0.68 -11.11
CA LEU A 63 -7.09 0.65 -10.07
C LEU A 63 -7.54 2.07 -9.69
N SER A 64 -6.64 3.05 -9.63
CA SER A 64 -6.99 4.43 -9.30
C SER A 64 -7.95 5.07 -10.31
N THR A 65 -7.93 4.64 -11.57
CA THR A 65 -8.89 5.10 -12.60
C THR A 65 -10.26 4.44 -12.51
N GLN A 66 -10.35 3.28 -11.84
CA GLN A 66 -11.56 2.47 -11.76
C GLN A 66 -12.30 2.66 -10.43
N ILE A 67 -11.57 2.90 -9.35
CA ILE A 67 -12.12 3.00 -8.00
C ILE A 67 -12.70 4.40 -7.77
N THR A 68 -13.98 4.46 -7.42
CA THR A 68 -14.68 5.72 -7.11
C THR A 68 -15.01 5.88 -5.62
N GLU A 69 -14.81 4.80 -4.85
CA GLU A 69 -15.07 4.65 -3.43
C GLU A 69 -13.84 5.03 -2.57
N SER A 70 -14.01 5.00 -1.25
CA SER A 70 -12.87 5.05 -0.32
C SER A 70 -11.94 3.87 -0.60
N TRP A 71 -10.65 4.15 -0.70
CA TRP A 71 -9.63 3.15 -1.02
C TRP A 71 -8.48 3.19 -0.03
N LEU A 72 -8.11 2.02 0.49
CA LEU A 72 -6.94 1.80 1.31
C LEU A 72 -6.01 0.81 0.62
N ILE A 73 -4.75 1.20 0.49
CA ILE A 73 -3.66 0.36 0.02
C ILE A 73 -2.69 0.23 1.18
N MET A 74 -2.28 -0.99 1.55
CA MET A 74 -1.29 -1.13 2.61
C MET A 74 -0.44 -2.38 2.48
N GLY A 75 0.76 -2.32 3.04
CA GLY A 75 1.68 -3.44 3.12
C GLY A 75 3.13 -2.99 2.89
N ASP A 76 3.96 -3.95 2.54
CA ASP A 76 5.38 -3.75 2.23
C ASP A 76 5.53 -3.39 0.76
N PHE A 77 5.88 -2.14 0.46
CA PHE A 77 6.12 -1.68 -0.91
C PHE A 77 7.52 -2.03 -1.41
N ASN A 78 8.42 -2.49 -0.53
CA ASN A 78 9.86 -2.64 -0.78
C ASN A 78 10.51 -1.39 -1.40
N SER A 79 9.92 -0.21 -1.20
CA SER A 79 10.34 1.06 -1.78
C SER A 79 10.29 2.18 -0.75
N ILE A 80 11.30 3.03 -0.78
CA ILE A 80 11.37 4.25 0.03
C ILE A 80 10.74 5.42 -0.74
N LEU A 81 10.18 6.41 -0.04
CA LEU A 81 9.63 7.61 -0.68
C LEU A 81 10.61 8.76 -0.65
N THR A 82 11.36 8.94 0.43
CA THR A 82 12.31 10.02 0.58
C THR A 82 13.64 9.53 1.18
N ALA A 83 14.64 10.39 1.22
CA ALA A 83 15.93 10.04 1.82
C ALA A 83 15.80 9.75 3.33
N GLU A 84 14.86 10.43 4.00
CA GLU A 84 14.58 10.27 5.44
C GLU A 84 14.01 8.88 5.77
N ASP A 85 13.52 8.15 4.77
CA ASP A 85 13.07 6.78 4.94
C ASP A 85 14.21 5.79 5.05
N ARG A 86 15.45 6.16 4.72
CA ARG A 86 16.66 5.34 4.96
C ARG A 86 17.66 6.10 5.84
N PRO A 87 17.46 6.14 7.17
CA PRO A 87 18.35 6.86 8.07
C PRO A 87 19.72 6.20 8.23
N ILE A 88 19.83 4.89 8.00
CA ILE A 88 21.08 4.12 8.11
C ILE A 88 21.22 3.29 6.83
N GLY A 89 22.35 3.43 6.13
CA GLY A 89 22.65 2.73 4.89
C GLY A 89 23.37 3.63 3.89
N SER A 90 23.39 3.22 2.63
CA SER A 90 23.94 4.02 1.53
C SER A 90 23.06 5.25 1.24
N GLN A 91 23.67 6.27 0.65
CA GLN A 91 22.94 7.43 0.14
C GLN A 91 21.83 6.98 -0.81
N VAL A 92 20.63 7.52 -0.59
CA VAL A 92 19.45 7.25 -1.42
C VAL A 92 19.63 7.89 -2.80
N GLN A 93 19.44 7.10 -3.84
CA GLN A 93 19.46 7.57 -5.23
C GLN A 93 18.06 7.91 -5.69
N LEU A 94 17.93 8.89 -6.60
CA LEU A 94 16.65 9.29 -7.17
C LEU A 94 15.91 8.10 -7.84
N ALA A 95 16.66 7.18 -8.45
CA ALA A 95 16.10 5.98 -9.08
C ALA A 95 15.37 5.04 -8.09
N GLU A 96 15.66 5.13 -6.78
CA GLU A 96 15.04 4.29 -5.76
C GLU A 96 13.69 4.82 -5.26
N THR A 97 13.43 6.12 -5.45
CA THR A 97 12.24 6.81 -4.93
C THR A 97 11.29 7.29 -6.02
N ARG A 98 11.83 7.62 -7.20
CA ARG A 98 11.09 8.32 -8.26
C ARG A 98 9.84 7.60 -8.73
N ASP A 99 9.94 6.31 -9.03
CA ASP A 99 8.84 5.51 -9.55
C ASP A 99 7.67 5.44 -8.56
N PHE A 100 7.98 5.30 -7.28
CA PHE A 100 6.98 5.25 -6.22
C PHE A 100 6.36 6.63 -5.97
N GLN A 101 7.16 7.71 -5.97
CA GLN A 101 6.65 9.07 -5.86
C GLN A 101 5.71 9.43 -7.02
N GLU A 102 6.10 9.13 -8.26
CA GLU A 102 5.29 9.35 -9.46
C GLU A 102 3.98 8.56 -9.36
N CYS A 103 4.02 7.28 -8.98
CA CYS A 103 2.82 6.46 -8.77
C CYS A 103 1.86 7.08 -7.73
N ILE A 104 2.36 7.54 -6.59
CA ILE A 104 1.52 8.17 -5.55
C ILE A 104 0.87 9.46 -6.08
N ASN A 105 1.65 10.31 -6.75
CA ASN A 105 1.20 11.59 -7.28
C ASN A 105 0.14 11.41 -8.36
N ASP A 106 0.39 10.53 -9.33
CA ASP A 106 -0.50 10.24 -10.45
C ASP A 106 -1.84 9.65 -9.98
N CYS A 107 -1.82 8.88 -8.88
CA CYS A 107 -3.00 8.25 -8.31
C CYS A 107 -3.72 9.13 -7.28
N HIS A 108 -3.20 10.34 -7.01
CA HIS A 108 -3.70 11.25 -5.95
C HIS A 108 -3.86 10.55 -4.59
N LEU A 109 -2.85 9.75 -4.25
CA LEU A 109 -2.80 9.04 -2.97
C LEU A 109 -2.07 9.87 -1.93
N THR A 110 -2.52 9.75 -0.68
CA THR A 110 -1.85 10.35 0.47
C THR A 110 -1.53 9.26 1.47
N GLU A 111 -0.40 9.38 2.16
CA GLU A 111 -0.05 8.46 3.23
C GLU A 111 -0.99 8.65 4.44
N LEU A 112 -1.60 7.56 4.91
CA LEU A 112 -2.41 7.55 6.12
C LEU A 112 -1.48 7.77 7.33
N PRO A 113 -1.71 8.80 8.17
CA PRO A 113 -0.90 9.04 9.36
C PRO A 113 -0.91 7.83 10.29
N THR A 114 0.26 7.45 10.81
CA THR A 114 0.38 6.37 11.79
C THR A 114 0.76 6.94 13.15
N VAL A 115 0.01 6.57 14.20
CA VAL A 115 0.18 7.07 15.58
C VAL A 115 1.41 6.46 16.28
N ARG A 116 2.05 5.45 15.69
CA ARG A 116 3.18 4.71 16.29
C ARG A 116 4.38 4.62 15.35
N ARG A 117 5.51 4.17 15.92
CA ARG A 117 6.86 4.02 15.30
C ARG A 117 6.78 3.89 13.78
N LYS A 118 7.53 4.74 13.07
CA LYS A 118 7.87 4.54 11.66
C LYS A 118 8.23 3.06 11.50
N PHE A 119 7.44 2.31 10.74
CA PHE A 119 7.76 0.92 10.44
C PHE A 119 9.14 0.92 9.76
N ILE A 120 10.08 0.15 10.31
CA ILE A 120 11.46 0.12 9.85
C ILE A 120 11.83 -1.34 9.64
N TRP A 121 12.12 -1.68 8.40
CA TRP A 121 12.78 -2.91 8.03
C TRP A 121 14.29 -2.76 8.21
N THR A 122 14.98 -3.83 8.60
CA THR A 122 16.44 -3.86 8.64
C THR A 122 17.01 -5.24 8.33
N ASN A 123 18.18 -5.25 7.70
CA ASN A 123 19.04 -6.43 7.56
C ASN A 123 20.27 -6.39 8.49
N GLY A 124 20.28 -5.51 9.49
CA GLY A 124 21.41 -5.28 10.41
C GLY A 124 22.42 -4.22 9.95
N GLN A 125 22.39 -3.81 8.67
CA GLN A 125 23.27 -2.78 8.11
C GLN A 125 22.50 -1.57 7.57
N VAL A 126 21.31 -1.82 7.02
CA VAL A 126 20.43 -0.80 6.45
C VAL A 126 19.14 -0.78 7.25
N PHE A 127 18.62 0.41 7.49
CA PHE A 127 17.31 0.63 8.11
C PHE A 127 16.47 1.41 7.11
N SER A 128 15.29 0.90 6.76
CA SER A 128 14.44 1.53 5.74
C SER A 128 12.95 1.45 6.09
N ARG A 129 12.22 2.53 5.81
CA ARG A 129 10.76 2.57 5.91
C ARG A 129 10.14 2.21 4.55
N ILE A 130 9.64 0.98 4.47
CA ILE A 130 9.08 0.39 3.25
C ILE A 130 7.62 -0.06 3.41
N ASP A 131 7.15 -0.23 4.66
CA ASP A 131 5.75 -0.47 4.97
C ASP A 131 4.97 0.84 5.02
N ARG A 132 3.84 0.90 4.30
CA ARG A 132 2.98 2.09 4.26
C ARG A 132 1.50 1.73 4.20
N ALA A 133 0.68 2.68 4.58
CA ALA A 133 -0.74 2.72 4.28
C ALA A 133 -1.01 3.99 3.46
N LEU A 134 -1.58 3.84 2.27
CA LEU A 134 -1.93 4.92 1.36
C LEU A 134 -3.44 4.94 1.17
N ILE A 135 -3.99 6.13 1.05
CA ILE A 135 -5.43 6.37 0.96
C ILE A 135 -5.74 7.40 -0.13
N ASN A 136 -6.91 7.29 -0.75
CA ASN A 136 -7.42 8.30 -1.67
C ASN A 136 -8.23 9.38 -0.94
N VAL A 137 -8.59 10.46 -1.65
CA VAL A 137 -9.40 11.56 -1.08
C VAL A 137 -10.76 11.09 -0.53
N LYS A 138 -11.35 10.07 -1.14
CA LYS A 138 -12.64 9.50 -0.70
C LYS A 138 -12.52 8.84 0.66
N TRP A 139 -11.37 8.25 0.98
CA TRP A 139 -11.10 7.76 2.33
C TRP A 139 -11.07 8.91 3.33
N VAL A 140 -10.30 9.96 3.05
CA VAL A 140 -10.17 11.14 3.93
C VAL A 140 -11.53 11.77 4.27
N LEU A 141 -12.43 11.83 3.29
CA LEU A 141 -13.74 12.48 3.44
C LEU A 141 -14.79 11.63 4.17
N HIS A 142 -14.70 10.30 4.07
CA HIS A 142 -15.79 9.43 4.52
C HIS A 142 -15.41 8.47 5.65
N MET A 143 -14.12 8.27 5.90
CA MET A 143 -13.63 7.37 6.94
C MET A 143 -13.15 8.17 8.16
N PRO A 144 -13.37 7.66 9.38
CA PRO A 144 -12.81 8.27 10.57
C PRO A 144 -11.28 8.25 10.50
N ILE A 145 -10.65 9.38 10.79
CA ILE A 145 -9.20 9.47 10.97
C ILE A 145 -8.90 8.84 12.34
N VAL A 146 -8.01 7.85 12.36
CA VAL A 146 -7.56 7.12 13.58
C VAL A 146 -6.75 8.03 14.47
#